data_AF-A0A925ZLR8-F1
#
_entry.id   AF-A0A925ZLR8-F1
#
_cell.length_a   1.000
_cell.length_b   1.000
_cell.length_c   1.000
_cell.angle_alpha   90.00
_cell.angle_beta   90.00
_cell.angle_gamma   90.00
#
_symmetry.space_group_name_H-M   'P 1'
#
loop_
_entity.id
_entity.type
_entity.pdbx_description
1 polymer ?
#
loop_
_entity_poly.entity_id
_entity_poly.type
_entity_poly.pdbx_seq_one_letter_code
_entity_poly.pdbx_strand_id
1 'polypeptide(L)'
;MVMAAELDRIAERWVDGELRGGARWFGFGVAVAPVFDRLDDAGIITLLASGQPGALVESAGGMTALLWCGLFGLLGISAAAILRRHRAAARPWFFAGCAVPVLGYAVLGGFRVSTWISVLAFGVAALRLRAARGHDTLGIDAPHAPARYAEARGDVEPPP
;
A
#
# COMPACT_ATOMS: atom_id res chain seq x y z
N MET A 1 -17.71 -32.71 -9.47
CA MET A 1 -16.93 -31.75 -10.27
C MET A 1 -17.45 -30.31 -10.15
N VAL A 2 -18.75 -30.02 -10.32
CA VAL A 2 -19.30 -28.64 -10.22
C VAL A 2 -19.02 -27.97 -8.86
N MET A 3 -19.13 -28.72 -7.76
CA MET A 3 -18.89 -28.20 -6.41
C MET A 3 -17.43 -27.79 -6.17
N ALA A 4 -16.46 -28.53 -6.73
CA ALA A 4 -15.04 -28.19 -6.61
C ALA A 4 -14.74 -26.88 -7.37
N ALA A 5 -15.26 -26.74 -8.59
CA ALA A 5 -15.08 -25.53 -9.39
C ALA A 5 -15.70 -24.27 -8.76
N GLU A 6 -16.83 -24.41 -8.03
CA GLU A 6 -17.42 -23.26 -7.33
C GLU A 6 -16.64 -22.87 -6.07
N LEU A 7 -16.11 -23.86 -5.34
CA LEU A 7 -15.21 -23.60 -4.19
C LEU A 7 -13.94 -22.88 -4.64
N ASP A 8 -13.35 -23.28 -5.77
CA ASP A 8 -12.18 -22.62 -6.34
C ASP A 8 -12.46 -21.15 -6.68
N ARG A 9 -13.61 -20.85 -7.31
CA ARG A 9 -14.02 -19.45 -7.61
C ARG A 9 -14.26 -18.61 -6.36
N ILE A 10 -14.76 -19.20 -5.28
CA ILE A 10 -14.98 -18.49 -4.01
C ILE A 10 -13.62 -18.16 -3.38
N ALA A 11 -12.70 -19.13 -3.35
CA ALA A 11 -11.34 -18.94 -2.86
C ALA A 11 -10.60 -17.87 -3.66
N GLU A 12 -10.68 -17.89 -4.99
CA GLU A 12 -10.09 -16.88 -5.86
C GLU A 12 -10.63 -15.48 -5.56
N ARG A 13 -11.96 -15.32 -5.47
CA ARG A 13 -12.59 -14.03 -5.14
C ARG A 13 -12.14 -13.50 -3.79
N TRP A 14 -11.99 -14.37 -2.81
CA TRP A 14 -11.52 -13.99 -1.47
C TRP A 14 -10.07 -13.53 -1.49
N VAL A 15 -9.17 -14.29 -2.13
CA VAL A 15 -7.75 -13.93 -2.29
C VAL A 15 -7.61 -12.60 -3.04
N ASP A 16 -8.36 -12.41 -4.12
CA ASP A 16 -8.36 -11.15 -4.89
C ASP A 16 -8.84 -9.96 -4.03
N GLY A 17 -9.83 -10.19 -3.18
CA GLY A 17 -10.33 -9.22 -2.20
C GLY A 17 -9.27 -8.80 -1.20
N GLU A 18 -8.59 -9.76 -0.58
CA GLU A 18 -7.52 -9.51 0.39
C GLU A 18 -6.30 -8.83 -0.25
N LEU A 19 -5.91 -9.21 -1.47
CA LEU A 19 -4.83 -8.55 -2.20
C LEU A 19 -5.16 -7.10 -2.54
N ARG A 20 -6.37 -6.82 -3.03
CA ARG A 20 -6.82 -5.44 -3.31
C ARG A 20 -6.91 -4.63 -2.02
N GLY A 21 -7.40 -5.24 -0.94
CA GLY A 21 -7.46 -4.65 0.38
C GLY A 21 -6.07 -4.28 0.91
N GLY A 22 -5.14 -5.24 0.90
CA GLY A 22 -3.76 -5.04 1.35
C GLY A 22 -3.02 -4.00 0.51
N ALA A 23 -3.17 -4.01 -0.80
CA ALA A 23 -2.57 -3.02 -1.69
C ALA A 23 -3.09 -1.59 -1.42
N ARG A 24 -4.39 -1.43 -1.15
CA ARG A 24 -4.97 -0.12 -0.78
C ARG A 24 -4.40 0.41 0.53
N TRP A 25 -4.37 -0.43 1.56
CA TRP A 25 -3.81 -0.05 2.86
C TRP A 25 -2.30 0.24 2.78
N PHE A 26 -1.58 -0.47 1.91
CA PHE A 26 -0.18 -0.19 1.64
C PHE A 26 0.01 1.19 1.01
N GLY A 27 -0.72 1.49 -0.07
CA GLY A 27 -0.66 2.80 -0.71
C GLY A 27 -1.07 3.94 0.23
N PHE A 28 -2.08 3.70 1.07
CA PHE A 28 -2.51 4.64 2.10
C PHE A 28 -1.40 4.88 3.14
N GLY A 29 -0.78 3.81 3.66
CA GLY A 29 0.30 3.92 4.65
C GLY A 29 1.53 4.68 4.13
N VAL A 30 1.85 4.56 2.84
CA VAL A 30 2.93 5.31 2.17
C VAL A 30 2.61 6.81 2.09
N ALA A 31 1.37 7.16 1.75
CA ALA A 31 0.99 8.54 1.51
C ALA A 31 0.61 9.31 2.79
N VAL A 32 -0.03 8.65 3.76
CA VAL A 32 -0.73 9.35 4.84
C VAL A 32 0.19 10.16 5.75
N ALA A 33 1.30 9.60 6.24
CA ALA A 33 2.23 10.34 7.10
C ALA A 33 2.77 11.61 6.44
N PRO A 34 3.45 11.55 5.27
CA PRO A 34 4.02 12.74 4.66
C PRO A 34 2.95 13.73 4.17
N VAL A 35 1.77 13.26 3.75
CA VAL A 35 0.67 14.16 3.38
C VAL A 35 0.17 14.93 4.60
N PHE A 36 -0.16 14.24 5.69
CA PHE A 36 -0.68 14.90 6.89
C PHE A 36 0.35 15.84 7.52
N ASP A 37 1.62 15.44 7.59
CA ASP A 37 2.66 16.29 8.16
C ASP A 37 2.87 17.55 7.32
N ARG A 38 2.80 17.46 5.99
CA ARG A 38 2.92 18.65 5.12
C ARG A 38 1.70 19.56 5.17
N LEU A 39 0.50 19.00 5.35
CA LEU A 39 -0.72 19.79 5.54
C LEU A 39 -0.70 20.50 6.89
N ASP A 40 -0.18 19.86 7.93
CA ASP A 40 -0.06 20.41 9.28
C ASP A 40 1.03 21.49 9.35
N ASP A 41 2.23 21.21 8.84
CA ASP A 41 3.36 22.16 8.81
C ASP A 41 3.04 23.42 7.99
N ALA A 42 2.21 23.30 6.95
CA ALA A 42 1.75 24.43 6.14
C ALA A 42 0.54 25.16 6.74
N GLY A 43 0.05 24.75 7.92
CA GLY A 43 -1.11 25.33 8.58
C GLY A 43 -2.42 25.16 7.80
N ILE A 44 -2.44 24.26 6.81
CA ILE A 44 -3.58 24.06 5.90
C ILE A 44 -4.78 23.52 6.67
N ILE A 45 -4.56 22.64 7.65
CA ILE A 45 -5.62 22.12 8.52
C ILE A 45 -6.28 23.27 9.30
N THR A 46 -5.49 24.19 9.84
CA THR A 46 -5.98 25.36 10.58
C THR A 46 -6.70 26.35 9.67
N LEU A 47 -6.19 26.59 8.45
CA LEU A 47 -6.80 27.46 7.43
C LEU A 47 -8.13 26.91 6.89
N LEU A 48 -8.25 25.59 6.74
CA LEU A 48 -9.51 24.94 6.37
C LEU A 48 -10.51 25.01 7.52
N ALA A 49 -10.05 24.79 8.77
CA ALA A 49 -10.90 24.88 9.95
C ALA A 49 -11.42 26.31 10.21
N SER A 50 -10.68 27.35 9.81
CA SER A 50 -11.10 28.75 9.91
C SER A 50 -12.03 29.21 8.77
N GLY A 51 -12.32 28.35 7.79
CA GLY A 51 -13.26 28.65 6.70
C GLY A 51 -12.73 29.62 5.64
N GLN A 52 -11.41 29.80 5.54
CA GLN A 52 -10.78 30.72 4.58
C GLN A 52 -9.89 29.99 3.56
N PRO A 53 -10.47 29.19 2.64
CA PRO A 53 -9.71 28.39 1.69
C PRO A 53 -8.95 29.22 0.64
N GLY A 54 -9.34 30.48 0.38
CA GLY A 54 -8.67 31.36 -0.59
C GLY A 54 -7.22 31.70 -0.21
N ALA A 55 -6.92 31.74 1.10
CA ALA A 55 -5.59 32.03 1.61
C ALA A 55 -4.58 30.89 1.37
N LEU A 56 -5.04 29.69 0.97
CA LEU A 56 -4.17 28.55 0.67
C LEU A 56 -3.30 28.81 -0.56
N VAL A 57 -3.86 29.42 -1.61
CA VAL A 57 -3.17 29.68 -2.88
C VAL A 57 -2.27 30.92 -2.78
N GLU A 58 -2.65 31.88 -1.95
CA GLU A 58 -1.86 33.11 -1.72
C GLU A 58 -0.69 32.90 -0.76
N SER A 59 -0.71 31.84 0.05
CA SER A 59 0.40 31.50 0.93
C SER A 59 1.58 30.91 0.15
N ALA A 60 2.79 31.46 0.35
CA ALA A 60 4.02 31.00 -0.31
C ALA A 60 4.35 29.51 -0.07
N GLY A 61 3.81 28.91 1.00
CA GLY A 61 4.00 27.49 1.35
C GLY A 61 2.88 26.56 0.90
N GLY A 62 1.67 27.06 0.61
CA GLY A 62 0.49 26.24 0.37
C GLY A 62 0.56 25.45 -0.94
N MET A 63 0.97 26.09 -2.04
CA MET A 63 1.14 25.43 -3.34
C MET A 63 2.20 24.31 -3.29
N THR A 64 3.33 24.58 -2.63
CA THR A 64 4.39 23.59 -2.45
C THR A 64 3.91 22.40 -1.62
N ALA A 65 3.18 22.64 -0.52
CA ALA A 65 2.58 21.58 0.28
C ALA A 65 1.61 20.71 -0.53
N LEU A 66 0.76 21.33 -1.37
CA LEU A 66 -0.15 20.61 -2.27
C LEU A 66 0.58 19.76 -3.32
N LEU A 67 1.66 20.27 -3.93
CA LEU A 67 2.48 19.51 -4.86
C LEU A 67 3.12 18.29 -4.20
N TRP A 68 3.65 18.45 -2.98
CA TRP A 68 4.15 17.33 -2.19
C TRP A 68 3.06 16.32 -1.86
N CYS A 69 1.87 16.78 -1.47
CA CYS A 69 0.73 15.89 -1.23
C CYS A 69 0.36 15.09 -2.48
N GLY A 70 0.33 15.76 -3.64
CA GLY A 70 0.09 15.10 -4.93
C GLY A 70 1.15 14.05 -5.25
N LEU A 71 2.44 14.37 -5.04
CA LEU A 71 3.55 13.44 -5.25
C LEU A 71 3.42 12.20 -4.36
N PHE A 72 3.21 12.36 -3.06
CA PHE A 72 3.08 11.23 -2.13
C PHE A 72 1.80 10.42 -2.36
N GLY A 73 0.70 11.09 -2.73
CA GLY A 73 -0.52 10.43 -3.16
C GLY A 73 -0.31 9.55 -4.40
N LEU A 74 0.34 10.09 -5.44
CA LEU A 74 0.72 9.34 -6.63
C LEU A 74 1.68 8.19 -6.32
N LEU A 75 2.64 8.40 -5.41
CA LEU A 75 3.54 7.36 -4.93
C LEU A 75 2.76 6.23 -4.26
N GLY A 76 1.80 6.54 -3.39
CA GLY A 76 0.93 5.56 -2.74
C GLY A 76 0.07 4.77 -3.73
N ILE A 77 -0.51 5.44 -4.72
CA ILE A 77 -1.28 4.79 -5.80
C ILE A 77 -0.38 3.86 -6.62
N SER A 78 0.82 4.34 -6.97
CA SER A 78 1.80 3.57 -7.76
C SER A 78 2.28 2.36 -6.99
N ALA A 79 2.60 2.52 -5.70
CA ALA A 79 2.95 1.46 -4.78
C ALA A 79 1.85 0.39 -4.68
N ALA A 80 0.58 0.79 -4.54
CA ALA A 80 -0.55 -0.12 -4.55
C ALA A 80 -0.70 -0.86 -5.89
N ALA A 81 -0.49 -0.18 -7.02
CA ALA A 81 -0.58 -0.78 -8.36
C ALA A 81 0.56 -1.78 -8.62
N ILE A 82 1.79 -1.44 -8.24
CA ILE A 82 2.98 -2.28 -8.34
C ILE A 82 2.80 -3.55 -7.51
N LEU A 83 2.31 -3.42 -6.27
CA LEU A 83 2.10 -4.56 -5.39
C LEU A 83 1.12 -5.60 -5.98
N ARG A 84 0.14 -5.13 -6.76
CA ARG A 84 -0.82 -5.99 -7.48
C ARG A 84 -0.24 -6.66 -8.71
N ARG A 85 0.81 -6.09 -9.32
CA ARG A 85 1.44 -6.60 -10.55
C ARG A 85 2.59 -7.57 -10.29
N HIS A 86 3.28 -7.46 -9.14
CA HIS A 86 4.45 -8.31 -8.85
C HIS A 86 4.13 -9.63 -8.12
N ARG A 87 5.01 -10.61 -8.35
CA ARG A 87 4.98 -11.95 -7.73
C ARG A 87 5.07 -11.86 -6.21
N ALA A 88 4.46 -12.83 -5.52
CA ALA A 88 4.41 -12.88 -4.06
C ALA A 88 5.79 -12.79 -3.39
N ALA A 89 6.84 -13.35 -4.00
CA ALA A 89 8.22 -13.32 -3.48
C ALA A 89 8.87 -11.93 -3.51
N ALA A 90 8.51 -11.05 -4.45
CA ALA A 90 9.08 -9.71 -4.58
C ALA A 90 8.35 -8.65 -3.73
N ARG A 91 7.09 -8.91 -3.34
CA ARG A 91 6.26 -8.02 -2.50
C ARG A 91 6.91 -7.57 -1.17
N PRO A 92 7.64 -8.41 -0.40
CA PRO A 92 8.22 -7.97 0.87
C PRO A 92 9.41 -7.03 0.66
N TRP A 93 10.15 -7.16 -0.45
CA TRP A 93 11.21 -6.22 -0.81
C TRP A 93 10.64 -4.84 -1.17
N PHE A 94 9.57 -4.79 -1.97
CA PHE A 94 8.86 -3.54 -2.24
C PHE A 94 8.27 -2.93 -0.96
N PHE A 95 7.70 -3.78 -0.10
CA PHE A 95 7.16 -3.32 1.18
C PHE A 95 8.25 -2.69 2.04
N ALA A 96 9.39 -3.35 2.19
CA ALA A 96 10.53 -2.83 2.93
C ALA A 96 11.07 -1.53 2.29
N GLY A 97 11.21 -1.50 0.96
CA GLY A 97 11.69 -0.33 0.23
C GLY A 97 10.79 0.91 0.38
N CYS A 98 9.48 0.73 0.56
CA CYS A 98 8.55 1.82 0.84
C CYS A 98 8.42 2.15 2.34
N ALA A 99 8.49 1.14 3.21
CA ALA A 99 8.37 1.32 4.65
C ALA A 99 9.60 2.00 5.25
N VAL A 100 10.82 1.66 4.78
CA VAL A 100 12.08 2.19 5.32
C VAL A 100 12.17 3.72 5.20
N PRO A 101 11.88 4.36 4.05
CA PRO A 101 11.87 5.82 3.94
C PRO A 101 10.82 6.48 4.84
N VAL A 102 9.63 5.87 4.98
CA VAL A 102 8.58 6.40 5.87
C VAL A 102 9.02 6.30 7.33
N LEU A 103 9.66 5.20 7.71
CA LEU A 103 10.20 5.01 9.06
C LEU A 103 11.36 5.96 9.34
N GLY A 104 12.25 6.16 8.36
CA GLY A 104 13.33 7.14 8.44
C GLY A 104 12.81 8.57 8.59
N TYR A 105 11.76 8.91 7.83
CA TYR A 105 11.08 10.20 7.95
C TYR A 105 10.47 10.39 9.34
N ALA A 106 9.79 9.37 9.89
CA ALA A 106 9.23 9.41 11.23
C ALA A 106 10.30 9.57 12.33
N VAL A 107 11.44 8.89 12.20
CA VAL A 107 12.54 8.99 13.17
C VAL A 107 13.18 10.38 13.14
N LEU A 108 13.31 11.00 11.96
CA LEU A 108 13.90 12.33 11.80
C LEU A 108 12.93 13.48 12.13
N GLY A 109 11.64 13.31 11.84
CA GLY A 109 10.60 14.34 12.04
C GLY A 109 9.95 14.32 13.43
N GLY A 110 10.22 13.30 14.24
CA GLY A 110 9.59 13.05 15.53
C GLY A 110 8.31 12.21 15.41
N PHE A 111 7.97 11.48 16.48
CA PHE A 111 6.80 10.59 16.51
C PHE A 111 5.48 11.41 16.55
N ARG A 112 4.95 11.71 15.36
CA ARG A 112 3.64 12.37 15.17
C ARG A 112 2.51 11.33 15.06
N VAL A 113 1.26 11.76 15.30
CA VAL A 113 0.06 10.91 15.17
C VAL A 113 -0.07 10.32 13.76
N SER A 114 0.31 11.10 12.75
CA SER A 114 0.40 10.71 11.33
C SER A 114 1.27 9.46 11.11
N THR A 115 2.39 9.35 11.84
CA THR A 115 3.28 8.18 11.81
C THR A 115 2.58 6.94 12.33
N TRP A 116 1.84 7.03 13.44
CA TRP A 116 1.09 5.91 14.00
C TRP A 116 0.02 5.41 13.02
N ILE A 117 -0.67 6.32 12.34
CA ILE A 117 -1.66 5.96 11.31
C ILE A 117 -0.99 5.24 10.14
N SER A 118 0.18 5.72 9.68
CA SER A 118 0.98 5.02 8.65
C SER A 118 1.39 3.61 9.10
N VAL A 119 1.92 3.46 10.32
CA VAL A 119 2.35 2.16 10.86
C VAL A 119 1.17 1.20 10.96
N LEU A 120 0.02 1.66 11.45
CA LEU A 120 -1.21 0.85 11.50
C LEU A 120 -1.67 0.44 10.11
N ALA A 121 -1.65 1.36 9.13
CA ALA A 121 -1.99 1.05 7.74
C ALA A 121 -1.06 0.01 7.12
N PHE A 122 0.25 0.12 7.35
CA PHE A 122 1.23 -0.90 6.96
C PHE A 122 0.97 -2.24 7.67
N GLY A 123 0.62 -2.23 8.95
CA GLY A 123 0.25 -3.42 9.71
C GLY A 123 -0.96 -4.14 9.12
N VAL A 124 -2.04 -3.40 8.83
CA VAL A 124 -3.24 -3.94 8.16
C VAL A 124 -2.88 -4.48 6.78
N ALA A 125 -2.08 -3.76 6.01
CA ALA A 125 -1.62 -4.23 4.70
C ALA A 125 -0.84 -5.55 4.81
N ALA A 126 0.09 -5.65 5.76
CA ALA A 126 0.87 -6.85 5.99
C ALA A 126 0.01 -8.05 6.42
N LEU A 127 -0.97 -7.83 7.31
CA LEU A 127 -1.91 -8.86 7.75
C LEU A 127 -2.75 -9.39 6.59
N ARG A 128 -3.30 -8.51 5.75
CA ARG A 128 -4.08 -8.91 4.57
C ARG A 128 -3.25 -9.65 3.53
N LEU A 129 -2.02 -9.18 3.29
CA LEU A 129 -1.09 -9.87 2.39
C LEU A 129 -0.65 -11.23 2.93
N ARG A 130 -0.52 -11.38 4.26
CA ARG A 130 -0.23 -12.65 4.90
C ARG A 130 -1.41 -13.61 4.85
N ALA A 131 -2.64 -13.10 5.03
CA ALA A 131 -3.87 -13.88 4.85
C ALA A 131 -3.99 -14.42 3.42
N ALA A 132 -3.65 -13.61 2.41
CA ALA A 132 -3.58 -14.05 1.02
C ALA A 132 -2.49 -15.13 0.78
N ARG A 133 -1.33 -15.04 1.44
CA ARG A 133 -0.24 -16.04 1.33
C ARG A 133 -0.53 -17.36 2.07
N GLY A 134 -1.27 -17.33 3.18
CA GLY A 134 -1.61 -18.53 3.94
C GLY A 134 -2.33 -19.57 3.08
N HIS A 135 -3.07 -19.11 2.07
CA HIS A 135 -3.74 -19.95 1.07
C HIS A 135 -2.78 -20.60 0.06
N ASP A 136 -1.66 -19.94 -0.26
CA ASP A 136 -0.61 -20.50 -1.15
C ASP A 136 0.22 -21.58 -0.44
N THR A 137 0.42 -21.46 0.88
CA THR A 137 1.23 -22.40 1.68
C THR A 137 0.45 -23.58 2.25
N LEU A 138 -0.89 -23.50 2.24
CA LEU A 138 -1.75 -24.59 2.73
C LEU A 138 -1.85 -25.78 1.76
N GLY A 139 -1.10 -25.79 0.66
CA GLY A 139 -0.68 -27.04 0.01
C GLY A 139 -1.81 -28.03 -0.20
N ILE A 140 -2.95 -27.58 -0.75
CA ILE A 140 -3.53 -28.43 -1.77
C ILE A 140 -2.55 -28.28 -2.92
N ASP A 141 -1.75 -29.31 -3.15
CA ASP A 141 -1.18 -29.63 -4.46
C ASP A 141 -2.33 -29.81 -5.46
N ALA A 142 -3.09 -28.73 -5.69
CA ALA A 142 -4.09 -28.66 -6.70
C ALA A 142 -3.29 -28.44 -7.98
N PRO A 143 -3.39 -29.31 -8.99
CA PRO A 143 -2.92 -29.02 -10.36
C PRO A 143 -3.66 -27.82 -11.01
N HIS A 144 -4.33 -26.99 -10.20
CA HIS A 144 -5.22 -25.89 -10.56
C HIS A 144 -4.86 -24.61 -9.79
N ALA A 145 -3.57 -24.37 -9.54
CA ALA A 145 -3.13 -23.01 -9.25
C ALA A 145 -3.68 -22.10 -10.36
N PRO A 146 -4.29 -20.94 -10.05
CA PRO A 146 -4.89 -20.07 -11.05
C PRO A 146 -3.86 -19.80 -12.16
N ALA A 147 -4.21 -20.01 -13.43
CA ALA A 147 -3.28 -19.96 -14.56
C ALA A 147 -2.42 -18.67 -14.59
N ARG A 148 -2.96 -17.57 -14.06
CA ARG A 148 -2.30 -16.28 -13.88
C ARG A 148 -1.02 -16.32 -13.02
N TYR A 149 -0.88 -17.32 -12.14
CA TYR A 149 0.27 -17.53 -11.26
C TYR A 149 1.09 -18.77 -11.64
N ALA A 150 0.58 -19.65 -12.51
CA ALA A 150 1.28 -20.82 -13.02
C ALA A 150 2.34 -20.44 -14.09
N GLU A 151 2.03 -19.48 -14.97
CA GLU A 151 3.00 -18.95 -15.96
C GLU A 151 4.20 -18.27 -15.31
N ALA A 152 4.07 -17.86 -14.05
CA ALA A 152 5.14 -17.27 -13.27
C ALA A 152 6.16 -18.28 -12.69
N ARG A 153 5.98 -19.60 -12.86
CA ARG A 153 6.97 -20.58 -12.37
C ARG A 153 8.07 -20.93 -13.39
N GLY A 154 7.96 -20.52 -14.66
CA GLY A 154 8.85 -20.96 -15.74
C GLY A 154 10.23 -20.29 -15.81
N ASP A 155 10.32 -18.95 -15.79
CA ASP A 155 11.45 -18.30 -16.49
C ASP A 155 12.28 -17.30 -15.66
N VAL A 156 12.61 -17.60 -14.40
CA VAL A 156 13.61 -16.78 -13.69
C VAL A 156 14.65 -17.69 -13.07
N GLU A 157 15.74 -17.87 -13.82
CA GLU A 157 17.00 -18.40 -13.33
C GLU A 157 17.43 -17.58 -12.10
N PRO A 158 17.84 -18.23 -10.98
CA PRO A 158 18.31 -17.49 -9.82
C PRO A 158 19.50 -16.60 -10.22
N PRO A 159 19.60 -15.36 -9.70
CA PRO A 159 20.76 -14.53 -9.97
C PRO A 159 22.05 -15.23 -9.49
N PRO A 160 23.18 -15.02 -10.18
CA PRO A 160 24.45 -15.68 -9.88
C PRO A 160 25.00 -15.34 -8.48
#